data_AF-A0A924M849-F1
#
_entry.id   AF-A0A924M849-F1
#
_cell.length_a   1.000
_cell.length_b   1.000
_cell.length_c   1.000
_cell.angle_alpha   90.00
_cell.angle_beta   90.00
_cell.angle_gamma   90.00
#
_symmetry.space_group_name_H-M   'P 1'
#
loop_
_entity.id
_entity.type
_entity.pdbx_description
1 polymer ?
#
loop_
_entity_poly.entity_id
_entity_poly.type
_entity_poly.pdbx_seq_one_letter_code
_entity_poly.pdbx_strand_id
1 'polypeptide(L)'
;VWSVVNNALQFKPRQTLETGMRVAVNTVFGLAGVLDIATEMRLPRNKQDFGQTLGYWGIASGPYVVLPFFGPSSVRDTVGTMVDANVDLVNNLKNVPTRNSLIGLRVVDKRSEFLGATDVLDQAALDKYSFTRDLYLQRRASSIGRDLPQIDAPPKEERYDLPAPAASPAAK
;
A
#
# COMPACT_ATOMS: atom_id res chain seq x y z
N VAL A 1 -16.13 4.13 3.83
CA VAL A 1 -16.26 5.27 4.75
C VAL A 1 -14.93 6.00 4.94
N TRP A 2 -13.87 5.35 5.43
CA TRP A 2 -12.59 6.03 5.70
C TRP A 2 -11.97 6.77 4.49
N SER A 3 -12.08 6.22 3.28
CA SER A 3 -11.65 6.93 2.06
C SER A 3 -12.48 8.18 1.76
N VAL A 4 -13.73 8.29 2.22
CA VAL A 4 -14.53 9.54 2.11
C VAL A 4 -13.86 10.64 2.92
N VAL A 5 -13.47 10.32 4.16
CA VAL A 5 -12.76 11.26 5.06
C VAL A 5 -11.45 11.71 4.43
N ASN A 6 -10.62 10.78 3.95
CA ASN A 6 -9.35 11.14 3.32
C ASN A 6 -9.53 11.94 2.01
N ASN A 7 -10.50 11.61 1.16
CA ASN A 7 -10.79 12.43 -0.02
C ASN A 7 -11.21 13.86 0.37
N ALA A 8 -12.01 14.01 1.44
CA ALA A 8 -12.41 15.33 1.93
C ALA A 8 -11.21 16.12 2.47
N LEU A 9 -10.35 15.47 3.27
CA LEU A 9 -9.10 16.06 3.78
C LEU A 9 -8.11 16.45 2.67
N GLN A 10 -8.21 15.82 1.49
CA GLN A 10 -7.40 16.12 0.31
C GLN A 10 -8.07 17.11 -0.65
N PHE A 11 -9.16 17.78 -0.24
CA PHE A 11 -9.93 18.70 -1.09
C PHE A 11 -10.32 18.13 -2.47
N LYS A 12 -10.73 16.86 -2.49
CA LYS A 12 -11.18 16.14 -3.69
C LYS A 12 -12.71 15.99 -3.66
N PRO A 13 -13.50 17.04 -3.98
CA PRO A 13 -14.95 17.05 -3.78
C PRO A 13 -15.66 15.98 -4.61
N ARG A 14 -15.26 15.81 -5.87
CA ARG A 14 -15.83 14.79 -6.77
C ARG A 14 -15.61 13.39 -6.21
N GLN A 15 -14.38 13.04 -5.85
CA GLN A 15 -14.04 11.71 -5.33
C GLN A 15 -14.69 11.47 -3.96
N THR A 16 -14.85 12.51 -3.14
CA THR A 16 -15.58 12.44 -1.87
C THR A 16 -17.03 12.05 -2.09
N LEU A 17 -17.72 12.73 -3.02
CA LEU A 17 -19.11 12.44 -3.38
C LEU A 17 -19.25 11.05 -4.00
N GLU A 18 -18.40 10.69 -4.97
CA GLU A 18 -18.42 9.37 -5.61
C GLU A 18 -18.25 8.26 -4.56
N THR A 19 -17.25 8.38 -3.68
CA THR A 19 -17.01 7.38 -2.62
C THR A 19 -18.14 7.34 -1.60
N GLY A 20 -18.72 8.49 -1.24
CA GLY A 20 -19.89 8.58 -0.37
C GLY A 20 -21.11 7.88 -0.96
N MET A 21 -21.38 8.13 -2.24
CA MET A 21 -22.47 7.48 -2.98
C MET A 21 -22.27 5.96 -3.05
N ARG A 22 -21.04 5.49 -3.27
CA ARG A 22 -20.74 4.05 -3.23
C ARG A 22 -21.10 3.44 -1.87
N VAL A 23 -20.74 4.12 -0.77
CA VAL A 23 -21.11 3.67 0.58
C VAL A 23 -22.62 3.63 0.75
N ALA A 24 -23.34 4.69 0.36
CA ALA A 24 -24.79 4.77 0.49
C ALA A 24 -25.50 3.66 -0.29
N VAL A 25 -25.14 3.49 -1.57
CA VAL A 25 -25.73 2.49 -2.47
C VAL A 25 -25.46 1.07 -1.97
N ASN A 26 -24.21 0.73 -1.66
CA ASN A 26 -23.87 -0.61 -1.18
C ASN A 26 -24.51 -0.90 0.18
N THR A 27 -24.70 0.11 1.03
CA THR A 27 -25.37 -0.08 2.32
C THR A 27 -26.87 -0.34 2.13
N VAL A 28 -27.56 0.48 1.33
CA VAL A 28 -29.02 0.43 1.16
C VAL A 28 -29.45 -0.72 0.26
N PHE A 29 -28.80 -0.89 -0.89
CA PHE A 29 -29.19 -1.87 -1.91
C PHE A 29 -28.28 -3.10 -1.95
N GLY A 30 -27.08 -3.01 -1.36
CA GLY A 30 -26.08 -4.07 -1.39
C GLY A 30 -25.99 -4.91 -0.12
N LEU A 31 -27.10 -5.07 0.62
CA LEU A 31 -27.14 -5.82 1.89
C LEU A 31 -26.06 -5.36 2.88
N ALA A 32 -26.08 -4.07 3.26
CA ALA A 32 -25.07 -3.46 4.13
C ALA A 32 -23.61 -3.54 3.61
N GLY A 33 -23.44 -3.72 2.30
CA GLY A 33 -22.15 -3.74 1.62
C GLY A 33 -21.59 -5.11 1.31
N VAL A 34 -22.36 -6.19 1.51
CA VAL A 34 -21.99 -7.54 1.07
C VAL A 34 -21.97 -7.62 -0.46
N LEU A 35 -22.89 -6.91 -1.14
CA LEU A 35 -22.97 -6.84 -2.59
C LEU A 35 -22.50 -5.45 -3.09
N ASP A 36 -21.69 -5.42 -4.15
CA ASP A 36 -21.12 -4.19 -4.71
C ASP A 36 -21.97 -3.60 -5.85
N ILE A 37 -23.22 -3.24 -5.52
CA ILE A 37 -24.19 -2.65 -6.46
C ILE A 37 -23.67 -1.36 -7.10
N ALA A 38 -22.86 -0.60 -6.37
CA ALA A 38 -22.26 0.63 -6.87
C ALA A 38 -21.34 0.43 -8.09
N THR A 39 -20.69 -0.73 -8.21
CA THR A 39 -19.88 -1.06 -9.40
C THR A 39 -20.76 -1.28 -10.62
N GLU A 40 -21.91 -1.94 -10.47
CA GLU A 40 -22.88 -2.12 -11.56
C GLU A 40 -23.44 -0.78 -12.05
N MET A 41 -23.58 0.19 -11.14
CA MET A 41 -23.96 1.58 -11.45
C MET A 41 -22.81 2.42 -12.05
N ARG A 42 -21.63 1.81 -12.28
CA ARG A 42 -20.42 2.47 -12.82
C ARG A 42 -19.92 3.64 -11.98
N LEU A 43 -20.18 3.64 -10.66
CA LEU A 43 -19.60 4.65 -9.78
C LEU A 43 -18.08 4.41 -9.67
N PRO A 44 -17.20 5.41 -9.84
CA PRO A 44 -15.76 5.19 -9.73
C PRO A 44 -15.33 4.78 -8.31
N ARG A 45 -14.38 3.83 -8.21
CA ARG A 45 -13.82 3.40 -6.93
C ARG A 45 -12.53 4.18 -6.61
N ASN A 46 -12.63 5.10 -5.65
CA ASN A 46 -11.50 5.93 -5.21
C ASN A 46 -11.02 5.48 -3.82
N LYS A 47 -10.01 4.60 -3.76
CA LYS A 47 -9.42 4.19 -2.48
C LYS A 47 -8.39 5.22 -2.02
N GLN A 48 -8.60 5.77 -0.82
CA GLN A 48 -7.69 6.69 -0.14
C GLN A 48 -7.36 6.18 1.27
N ASP A 49 -6.12 6.42 1.71
CA ASP A 49 -5.60 6.15 3.05
C ASP A 49 -4.91 7.39 3.67
N PHE A 50 -4.58 7.33 4.96
CA PHE A 50 -4.03 8.49 5.66
C PHE A 50 -2.63 8.88 5.18
N GLY A 51 -1.80 7.91 4.78
CA GLY A 51 -0.47 8.20 4.23
C GLY A 51 -0.53 8.99 2.93
N GLN A 52 -1.55 8.74 2.09
CA GLN A 52 -1.83 9.53 0.88
C GLN A 52 -2.24 10.95 1.25
N THR A 53 -3.08 11.10 2.26
CA THR A 53 -3.46 12.41 2.78
C THR A 53 -2.25 13.20 3.26
N LEU A 54 -1.36 12.61 4.07
CA LEU A 54 -0.09 13.24 4.45
C LEU A 54 0.74 13.63 3.22
N GLY A 55 0.79 12.76 2.22
CA GLY A 55 1.45 13.02 0.95
C GLY A 55 0.84 14.18 0.15
N TYR A 56 -0.48 14.33 0.15
CA TYR A 56 -1.17 15.46 -0.48
C TYR A 56 -0.80 16.78 0.18
N TRP A 57 -0.66 16.79 1.52
CA TRP A 57 -0.22 17.94 2.31
C TRP A 57 1.30 18.18 2.30
N GLY A 58 2.02 17.57 1.36
CA GLY A 58 3.45 17.85 1.13
C GLY A 58 4.42 17.03 1.98
N ILE A 59 3.95 16.19 2.92
CA ILE A 59 4.85 15.35 3.72
C ILE A 59 5.56 14.34 2.80
N ALA A 60 6.89 14.37 2.81
CA ALA A 60 7.72 13.47 2.01
C ALA A 60 7.55 12.02 2.45
N SER A 61 7.80 11.08 1.53
CA SER A 61 7.78 9.63 1.82
C SER A 61 8.72 9.27 2.99
N GLY A 62 9.91 9.88 3.01
CA GLY A 62 11.01 9.41 3.83
C GLY A 62 11.60 8.10 3.29
N PRO A 63 12.51 7.46 4.05
CA PRO A 63 13.11 6.19 3.67
C PRO A 63 12.07 5.10 3.41
N TYR A 64 12.37 4.24 2.44
CA TYR A 64 11.64 3.00 2.21
C TYR A 64 11.95 2.00 3.32
N VAL A 65 10.92 1.30 3.80
CA VAL A 65 11.03 0.26 4.81
C VAL A 65 10.11 -0.91 4.45
N VAL A 66 10.49 -2.11 4.86
CA VAL A 66 9.61 -3.28 4.78
C VAL A 66 9.14 -3.60 6.19
N LEU A 67 7.85 -3.46 6.43
CA LEU A 67 7.25 -3.73 7.72
C LEU A 67 7.02 -5.24 7.89
N PRO A 68 7.33 -5.83 9.07
CA PRO A 68 6.94 -7.20 9.37
C PRO A 68 5.44 -7.38 9.18
N PHE A 69 5.02 -8.42 8.47
CA PHE A 69 3.62 -8.75 8.14
C PHE A 69 2.87 -7.77 7.21
N PHE A 70 3.22 -6.48 7.18
CA PHE A 70 2.53 -5.46 6.37
C PHE A 70 3.19 -5.22 5.00
N GLY A 71 4.48 -5.55 4.84
CA GLY A 71 5.18 -5.47 3.57
C GLY A 71 5.78 -4.08 3.25
N PRO A 72 5.96 -3.77 1.95
CA PRO A 72 6.55 -2.52 1.47
C PRO A 72 5.84 -1.26 2.00
N SER A 73 6.62 -0.31 2.50
CA SER A 73 6.12 0.95 3.07
C SER A 73 7.17 2.07 2.97
N SER A 74 6.80 3.28 3.39
CA SER A 74 7.72 4.38 3.68
C SER A 74 7.53 4.84 5.13
N VAL A 75 8.42 5.67 5.68
CA VAL A 75 8.23 6.22 7.04
C VAL A 75 6.88 6.95 7.16
N ARG A 76 6.53 7.78 6.18
CA ARG A 76 5.22 8.46 6.15
C ARG A 76 4.07 7.47 6.08
N ASP A 77 4.16 6.49 5.19
CA ASP A 77 3.07 5.53 4.99
C ASP A 77 2.93 4.55 6.16
N THR A 78 4.00 4.34 6.92
CA THR A 78 3.98 3.57 8.17
C THR A 78 3.17 4.30 9.23
N VAL A 79 3.40 5.61 9.40
CA VAL A 79 2.57 6.44 10.29
C VAL A 79 1.12 6.46 9.79
N GLY A 80 0.91 6.57 8.47
CA GLY A 80 -0.39 6.44 7.83
C GLY A 80 -1.12 5.15 8.23
N THR A 81 -0.43 4.03 8.07
CA THR A 81 -0.94 2.68 8.38
C THR A 81 -1.34 2.55 9.85
N MET A 82 -0.58 3.15 10.79
CA MET A 82 -0.95 3.15 12.20
C MET A 82 -2.27 3.90 12.45
N VAL A 83 -2.44 5.07 11.82
CA VAL A 83 -3.70 5.83 11.92
C VAL A 83 -4.85 5.04 11.31
N ASP A 84 -4.66 4.49 10.12
CA ASP A 84 -5.65 3.66 9.42
C ASP A 84 -6.06 2.45 10.27
N ALA A 85 -5.10 1.80 10.94
CA ALA A 85 -5.37 0.64 11.79
C ALA A 85 -6.23 0.98 13.03
N ASN A 86 -6.08 2.18 13.59
CA ASN A 86 -6.84 2.65 14.74
C ASN A 86 -8.31 2.96 14.41
N VAL A 87 -8.60 3.35 13.16
CA VAL A 87 -9.98 3.64 12.71
C VAL A 87 -10.64 2.49 11.97
N ASP A 88 -9.93 1.36 11.77
CA ASP A 88 -10.49 0.18 11.12
C ASP A 88 -11.56 -0.49 11.99
N LEU A 89 -12.72 -0.74 11.39
CA LEU A 89 -13.88 -1.30 12.10
C LEU A 89 -13.64 -2.71 12.64
N VAL A 90 -12.87 -3.54 11.92
CA VAL A 90 -12.60 -4.92 12.35
C VAL A 90 -11.61 -4.92 13.49
N ASN A 91 -10.54 -4.13 13.43
CA ASN A 91 -9.57 -4.00 14.52
C ASN A 91 -10.23 -3.55 15.83
N ASN A 92 -11.26 -2.72 15.75
CA ASN A 92 -12.03 -2.22 16.89
C ASN A 92 -13.14 -3.16 17.40
N LEU A 93 -13.32 -4.35 16.81
CA LEU A 93 -14.28 -5.33 17.33
C LEU A 93 -13.84 -5.86 18.69
N LYS A 94 -14.75 -5.78 19.68
CA LYS A 94 -14.54 -6.27 21.05
C LYS A 94 -14.48 -7.80 21.12
N ASN A 95 -15.25 -8.50 20.28
CA ASN A 95 -15.26 -9.96 20.25
C ASN A 95 -13.96 -10.47 19.58
N VAL A 96 -13.05 -11.00 20.39
CA VAL A 96 -11.72 -11.45 19.94
C VAL A 96 -11.81 -12.60 18.91
N PRO A 97 -12.62 -13.66 19.13
CA PRO A 97 -12.78 -14.71 18.12
C PRO A 97 -13.24 -14.18 16.76
N THR A 98 -14.33 -13.41 16.72
CA THR A 98 -14.87 -12.82 15.47
C THR A 98 -13.85 -11.91 14.80
N ARG A 99 -13.18 -11.04 15.58
CA ARG A 99 -12.14 -10.16 15.06
C ARG A 99 -11.02 -10.95 14.39
N ASN A 100 -10.49 -11.96 15.08
CA ASN A 100 -9.37 -12.75 14.58
C ASN A 100 -9.77 -13.55 13.33
N SER A 101 -11.00 -14.09 13.28
CA SER A 101 -11.54 -14.75 12.08
C SER A 101 -11.61 -13.80 10.89
N LEU A 102 -12.09 -12.56 11.10
CA LEU A 102 -12.17 -11.55 10.04
C LEU A 102 -10.79 -11.04 9.59
N ILE A 103 -9.84 -10.89 10.52
CA ILE A 103 -8.45 -10.58 10.18
C ILE A 103 -7.84 -11.71 9.35
N GLY A 104 -8.03 -12.97 9.77
CA GLY A 104 -7.56 -14.14 9.01
C GLY A 104 -8.14 -14.18 7.59
N LEU A 105 -9.44 -13.93 7.45
CA LEU A 105 -10.10 -13.84 6.14
C LEU A 105 -9.47 -12.75 5.26
N ARG A 106 -9.24 -11.54 5.82
CA ARG A 106 -8.59 -10.43 5.09
C ARG A 106 -7.17 -10.78 4.66
N VAL A 107 -6.41 -11.52 5.46
CA VAL A 107 -5.05 -11.94 5.11
C VAL A 107 -5.07 -12.93 3.94
N VAL A 108 -5.97 -13.91 3.98
CA VAL A 108 -6.13 -14.89 2.89
C VAL A 108 -6.59 -14.21 1.60
N ASP A 109 -7.59 -13.35 1.69
CA ASP A 109 -8.09 -12.55 0.56
C ASP A 109 -6.98 -11.67 -0.02
N LYS A 110 -6.20 -11.00 0.83
CA LYS A 110 -5.09 -10.17 0.35
C LYS A 110 -3.99 -10.98 -0.31
N ARG A 111 -3.71 -12.19 0.18
CA ARG A 111 -2.74 -13.10 -0.43
C ARG A 111 -3.23 -13.56 -1.80
N SER A 112 -4.52 -13.88 -1.94
CA SER A 112 -5.10 -14.33 -3.21
C SER A 112 -4.96 -13.26 -4.30
N GLU A 113 -5.20 -11.98 -3.97
CA GLU A 113 -5.00 -10.84 -4.89
C GLU A 113 -3.55 -10.73 -5.40
N PHE A 114 -2.58 -11.22 -4.63
CA PHE A 114 -1.15 -11.08 -4.94
C PHE A 114 -0.48 -12.34 -5.48
N LEU A 115 -1.18 -13.47 -5.59
CA LEU A 115 -0.58 -14.71 -6.11
C LEU A 115 0.00 -14.49 -7.51
N GLY A 116 -0.83 -14.02 -8.45
CA GLY A 116 -0.37 -13.77 -9.83
C GLY A 116 0.71 -12.69 -9.94
N ALA A 117 0.64 -11.64 -9.12
CA ALA A 117 1.67 -10.59 -9.11
C ALA A 117 3.02 -11.11 -8.58
N THR A 118 2.98 -12.01 -7.59
CA THR A 118 4.19 -12.65 -7.04
C THR A 118 4.82 -13.58 -8.07
N ASP A 119 4.01 -14.35 -8.81
CA ASP A 119 4.51 -15.27 -9.84
C ASP A 119 5.25 -14.51 -10.96
N VAL A 120 4.71 -13.37 -11.40
CA VAL A 120 5.37 -12.50 -12.38
C VAL A 120 6.66 -11.92 -11.82
N LEU A 121 6.65 -11.45 -10.57
CA LEU A 121 7.84 -10.94 -9.90
C LEU A 121 8.94 -11.98 -9.82
N ASP A 122 8.59 -13.22 -9.48
CA ASP A 122 9.52 -14.33 -9.32
C ASP A 122 10.18 -14.76 -10.64
N GLN A 123 9.50 -14.55 -11.76
CA GLN A 123 10.01 -14.87 -13.10
C GLN A 123 10.78 -13.74 -13.75
N ALA A 124 10.41 -12.48 -13.48
CA ALA A 124 10.92 -11.31 -14.21
C ALA A 124 12.00 -10.52 -13.46
N ALA A 125 12.02 -10.55 -12.12
CA ALA A 125 12.93 -9.72 -11.34
C ALA A 125 14.24 -10.44 -11.01
N LEU A 126 15.37 -9.85 -11.42
CA LEU A 126 16.70 -10.30 -11.02
C LEU A 126 16.96 -10.07 -9.52
N ASP A 127 16.56 -8.90 -9.01
CA ASP A 127 16.50 -8.59 -7.58
C ASP A 127 15.07 -8.19 -7.19
N LYS A 128 14.42 -9.08 -6.44
CA LYS A 128 13.03 -8.90 -6.00
C LYS A 128 12.87 -7.70 -5.07
N TYR A 129 13.89 -7.39 -4.27
CA TYR A 129 13.79 -6.33 -3.28
C TYR A 129 13.78 -4.95 -3.95
N SER A 130 14.80 -4.64 -4.76
CA SER A 130 14.87 -3.36 -5.47
C SER A 130 13.67 -3.16 -6.40
N PHE A 131 13.28 -4.19 -7.15
CA PHE A 131 12.10 -4.11 -8.03
C PHE A 131 10.81 -3.80 -7.25
N THR A 132 10.59 -4.50 -6.12
CA THR A 132 9.40 -4.27 -5.28
C THR A 132 9.40 -2.87 -4.67
N ARG A 133 10.56 -2.40 -4.20
CA ARG A 133 10.73 -1.05 -3.67
C ARG A 133 10.39 0.00 -4.72
N ASP A 134 10.96 -0.12 -5.91
CA ASP A 134 10.84 0.91 -6.95
C ASP A 134 9.39 0.95 -7.47
N LEU A 135 8.77 -0.21 -7.68
CA LEU A 135 7.35 -0.32 -8.02
C LEU A 135 6.44 0.26 -6.92
N TYR A 136 6.72 -0.01 -5.65
CA TYR A 136 5.98 0.55 -4.53
C TYR A 136 6.04 2.08 -4.54
N LEU A 137 7.24 2.65 -4.64
CA LEU A 137 7.44 4.10 -4.62
C LEU A 137 6.79 4.78 -5.83
N GLN A 138 6.92 4.20 -7.02
CA GLN A 138 6.29 4.68 -8.26
C GLN A 138 4.76 4.70 -8.14
N ARG A 139 4.17 3.57 -7.73
CA ARG A 139 2.72 3.46 -7.53
C ARG A 139 2.23 4.45 -6.48
N ARG A 140 2.98 4.63 -5.40
CA ARG A 140 2.59 5.53 -4.30
C ARG A 140 2.58 6.98 -4.75
N ALA A 141 3.60 7.43 -5.47
CA ALA A 141 3.66 8.78 -6.01
C ALA A 141 2.51 9.06 -6.98
N SER A 142 2.26 8.13 -7.92
CA SER A 142 1.12 8.21 -8.84
C SER A 142 -0.21 8.33 -8.09
N SER A 143 -0.42 7.56 -7.02
CA SER A 143 -1.66 7.61 -6.23
C SER A 143 -1.90 8.93 -5.49
N ILE A 144 -0.84 9.65 -5.16
CA ILE A 144 -0.90 10.96 -4.49
C ILE A 144 -1.12 12.08 -5.52
N GLY A 145 -0.80 11.83 -6.80
CA GLY A 145 -0.78 12.84 -7.85
C GLY A 145 0.52 13.64 -7.88
N ARG A 146 1.63 13.03 -7.42
CA ARG A 146 2.99 13.58 -7.64
C ARG A 146 3.67 12.74 -8.71
N ASP A 147 4.18 13.40 -9.74
CA ASP A 147 5.15 12.78 -10.63
C ASP A 147 6.46 12.61 -9.86
N LEU A 148 6.99 11.38 -9.81
CA LEU A 148 8.40 11.23 -9.43
C LEU A 148 9.24 11.84 -10.55
N PRO A 149 10.42 12.40 -10.25
CA PRO A 149 11.49 12.44 -11.24
C PRO A 149 11.60 11.04 -11.84
N GLN A 150 11.58 10.91 -13.17
CA GLN A 150 11.82 9.64 -13.84
C GLN A 150 13.10 9.05 -13.21
N ILE A 151 13.00 7.81 -12.68
CA ILE A 151 14.19 7.12 -12.17
C ILE A 151 15.00 6.74 -13.40
N ASP A 152 15.85 7.66 -13.84
CA ASP A 152 16.84 7.41 -14.87
C ASP A 152 17.86 6.42 -14.31
N ALA A 153 17.67 5.15 -14.69
CA ALA A 153 18.47 3.99 -14.31
C ALA A 153 18.54 3.71 -12.80
N PRO A 154 18.70 2.43 -12.39
CA PRO A 154 19.10 2.14 -11.03
C PRO A 154 20.38 2.93 -10.71
N PRO A 155 20.49 3.57 -9.53
CA PRO A 155 21.77 4.14 -9.12
C PRO A 155 22.82 3.06 -9.27
N LYS A 156 23.94 3.38 -9.92
CA LYS A 156 25.06 2.45 -10.06
C LYS A 156 25.32 1.87 -8.67
N GLU A 157 25.25 0.54 -8.55
CA GLU A 157 25.63 -0.12 -7.31
C GLU A 157 27.03 0.39 -6.96
N GLU A 158 27.14 1.17 -5.90
CA GLU A 158 28.44 1.40 -5.26
C GLU A 158 28.84 0.05 -4.70
N ARG A 159 29.52 -0.73 -5.53
CA ARG A 159 30.28 -1.90 -5.12
C ARG A 159 31.19 -1.37 -4.01
N TYR A 160 30.86 -1.69 -2.77
CA TYR A 160 31.82 -1.56 -1.68
C TYR A 160 32.98 -2.46 -2.08
N ASP A 161 34.05 -1.85 -2.60
CA ASP A 161 35.31 -2.51 -2.84
C ASP A 161 35.88 -2.89 -1.47
N LEU A 162 35.35 -3.98 -0.92
CA LEU A 162 35.96 -4.66 0.20
C LEU A 162 37.38 -4.98 -0.27
N PRO A 163 38.42 -4.55 0.47
CA PRO A 163 39.79 -4.84 0.10
C PRO A 163 39.91 -6.35 -0.10
N ALA A 164 40.53 -6.75 -1.22
CA ALA A 164 40.71 -8.15 -1.55
C ALA A 164 41.25 -8.89 -0.32
N PRO A 165 40.70 -10.07 0.03
CA PRO A 165 41.19 -10.82 1.17
C PRO A 165 42.69 -11.02 1.00
N ALA A 166 43.47 -10.57 2.00
CA ALA A 166 44.91 -10.67 1.98
C ALA A 166 45.30 -12.10 1.60
N ALA A 167 46.07 -12.24 0.52
CA ALA A 167 46.53 -13.54 0.05
C ALA A 167 47.18 -14.27 1.23
N SER A 168 46.63 -15.46 1.56
CA SER A 168 47.18 -16.29 2.62
C SER A 168 48.64 -16.60 2.30
N PRO A 169 49.57 -16.47 3.26
CA PRO A 169 50.97 -16.76 3.00
C PRO A 169 51.07 -18.24 2.61
N ALA A 170 51.65 -18.50 1.43
CA ALA A 170 51.92 -19.84 0.96
C ALA A 170 52.79 -20.58 1.99
N ALA A 171 52.26 -21.66 2.55
CA ALA A 171 53.03 -22.55 3.41
C ALA A 171 54.18 -23.16 2.60
N LYS A 172 55.38 -23.07 3.17
CA LYS A 172 56.62 -23.66 2.65
C LYS A 172 56.65 -25.16 2.87
#